data_AF-A0A140PV30-F1
#
_entry.id   AF-A0A140PV30-F1
#
_cell.length_a   1.000
_cell.length_b   1.000
_cell.length_c   1.000
_cell.angle_alpha   90.00
_cell.angle_beta   90.00
_cell.angle_gamma   90.00
#
_symmetry.space_group_name_H-M   'P 1'
#
loop_
_entity.id
_entity.type
_entity.pdbx_description
1 polymer ?
#
loop_
_entity_poly.entity_id
_entity_poly.type
_entity_poly.pdbx_seq_one_letter_code
_entity_poly.pdbx_strand_id
1 'polypeptide(L)'
;MVNKKMTMRDYYRGFITRANKEAGITYNASKLNSKEECEEYLLNLIKNLRHKKQDNKAYVKEIDELKEEIEILNKNLAVTNREKVSLKDKAQKLEAERIFYITQAKEAGEKREEAEKEKEYYRYHAKYWNDSYYEKDDKLSRAESISFFFAALVFVEALSIAMLLWK
;
A
#
# COMPACT_ATOMS: atom_id res chain seq x y z
N MET A 1 -46.37 60.95 -29.48
CA MET A 1 -45.31 60.78 -28.46
C MET A 1 -44.43 62.03 -28.44
N VAL A 2 -44.39 62.77 -27.34
CA VAL A 2 -43.50 63.93 -27.20
C VAL A 2 -42.09 63.40 -26.88
N ASN A 3 -41.18 63.51 -27.85
CA ASN A 3 -39.79 63.09 -27.66
C ASN A 3 -39.06 64.19 -26.87
N LYS A 4 -39.15 64.14 -25.53
CA LYS A 4 -38.52 65.12 -24.65
C LYS A 4 -37.01 64.94 -24.74
N LYS A 5 -36.31 65.86 -25.40
CA LYS A 5 -34.83 65.86 -25.46
C LYS A 5 -34.30 65.94 -24.03
N MET A 6 -33.66 64.86 -23.58
CA MET A 6 -33.06 64.78 -22.26
C MET A 6 -31.84 65.70 -22.23
N THR A 7 -31.82 66.63 -21.27
CA THR A 7 -30.65 67.50 -21.07
C THR A 7 -29.65 66.81 -20.15
N MET A 8 -28.37 67.18 -20.22
CA MET A 8 -27.33 66.64 -19.32
C MET A 8 -27.67 66.85 -17.84
N ARG A 9 -28.33 67.96 -17.50
CA ARG A 9 -28.89 68.19 -16.16
C ARG A 9 -29.88 67.10 -15.76
N ASP A 10 -30.83 66.76 -16.64
CA ASP A 10 -31.83 65.74 -16.33
C ASP A 10 -31.21 64.35 -16.16
N TYR A 11 -30.16 64.05 -16.96
CA TYR A 11 -29.35 62.85 -16.79
C TYR A 11 -28.64 62.81 -15.43
N TYR A 12 -27.94 63.89 -15.05
CA TYR A 12 -27.24 63.95 -13.76
C TYR A 12 -28.20 63.90 -12.57
N ARG A 13 -29.35 64.58 -12.63
CA ARG A 13 -30.39 64.47 -11.60
C ARG A 13 -30.87 63.02 -11.43
N GLY A 14 -31.09 62.31 -12.54
CA GLY A 14 -31.46 60.90 -12.52
C GLY A 14 -30.39 60.01 -11.87
N PHE A 15 -29.12 60.26 -12.19
CA PHE A 15 -27.99 59.56 -11.57
C PHE A 15 -27.88 59.85 -10.07
N ILE A 16 -27.90 61.12 -9.66
CA ILE A 16 -27.82 61.56 -8.25
C ILE A 16 -28.97 60.96 -7.43
N THR A 17 -30.18 60.91 -8.00
CA THR A 17 -31.35 60.35 -7.29
C THR A 17 -31.16 58.86 -6.99
N ARG A 18 -30.63 58.08 -7.94
CA ARG A 18 -30.33 56.65 -7.73
C ARG A 18 -29.21 56.45 -6.70
N ALA A 19 -28.11 57.17 -6.88
CA ALA A 19 -26.96 57.10 -5.97
C ALA A 19 -27.34 57.49 -4.53
N ASN A 20 -28.14 58.54 -4.35
CA ASN A 20 -28.61 58.97 -3.03
C ASN A 20 -29.53 57.92 -2.38
N LYS A 21 -30.39 57.26 -3.17
CA LYS A 21 -31.25 56.18 -2.66
C LYS A 21 -30.44 54.98 -2.17
N GLU A 22 -29.42 54.57 -2.93
CA GLU A 22 -28.51 53.48 -2.55
C GLU A 22 -27.66 53.84 -1.33
N ALA A 23 -27.24 55.10 -1.22
CA ALA A 23 -26.44 55.60 -0.10
C ALA A 23 -27.26 56.05 1.14
N GLY A 24 -28.59 55.94 1.12
CA GLY A 24 -29.47 56.37 2.22
C GLY A 24 -29.51 57.89 2.46
N ILE A 25 -29.16 58.69 1.46
CA ILE A 25 -29.10 60.16 1.52
C ILE A 25 -30.48 60.75 1.15
N THR A 26 -31.01 61.66 1.98
CA THR A 26 -32.36 62.25 1.82
C THR A 26 -32.43 63.46 0.86
N TYR A 27 -31.32 63.81 0.22
CA TYR A 27 -31.23 64.98 -0.64
C TYR A 27 -31.96 64.77 -1.97
N ASN A 28 -32.89 65.69 -2.29
CA ASN A 28 -33.67 65.67 -3.53
C ASN A 28 -32.91 66.36 -4.68
N ALA A 29 -32.53 65.58 -5.70
CA ALA A 29 -31.83 66.07 -6.88
C ALA A 29 -32.62 67.08 -7.72
N SER A 30 -33.94 67.16 -7.58
CA SER A 30 -34.77 68.15 -8.29
C SER A 30 -34.46 69.60 -7.88
N LYS A 31 -33.74 69.80 -6.77
CA LYS A 31 -33.28 71.12 -6.30
C LYS A 31 -32.12 71.69 -7.12
N LEU A 32 -31.41 70.87 -7.91
CA LEU A 32 -30.22 71.27 -8.67
C LEU A 32 -30.60 71.81 -10.05
N ASN A 33 -30.67 73.12 -10.25
CA ASN A 33 -31.32 73.76 -11.40
C ASN A 33 -30.48 73.82 -12.69
N SER A 34 -29.17 73.64 -12.58
CA SER A 34 -28.22 73.68 -13.69
C SER A 34 -27.39 72.39 -13.80
N LYS A 35 -26.65 72.25 -14.90
CA LYS A 35 -25.72 71.13 -15.10
C LYS A 35 -24.55 71.25 -14.11
N GLU A 36 -24.07 72.46 -13.92
CA GLU A 36 -22.93 72.83 -13.08
C GLU A 36 -23.21 72.50 -11.61
N GLU A 37 -24.42 72.81 -11.11
CA GLU A 37 -24.84 72.44 -9.74
C GLU A 37 -24.84 70.92 -9.54
N CYS A 38 -25.23 70.15 -10.56
CA CYS A 38 -25.19 68.68 -10.48
C CYS A 38 -23.76 68.15 -10.47
N GLU A 39 -22.87 68.73 -11.27
CA GLU A 39 -21.45 68.37 -11.31
C GLU A 39 -20.75 68.70 -9.99
N GLU A 40 -21.03 69.87 -9.40
CA GLU A 40 -20.48 70.27 -8.11
C GLU A 40 -20.96 69.37 -6.97
N TYR A 41 -22.23 68.97 -6.98
CA TYR A 41 -22.77 68.00 -6.02
C TYR A 41 -22.03 66.66 -6.11
N LEU A 42 -21.87 66.11 -7.31
CA LEU A 42 -21.16 64.84 -7.53
C LEU A 42 -19.70 64.94 -7.12
N LEU A 43 -19.03 66.05 -7.43
CA LEU A 43 -17.64 66.29 -7.10
C LEU A 43 -17.42 66.39 -5.58
N ASN A 44 -18.34 67.02 -4.86
CA ASN A 44 -18.34 67.05 -3.40
C ASN A 44 -18.64 65.67 -2.78
N LEU A 45 -19.55 64.90 -3.37
CA LEU A 45 -19.81 63.52 -2.96
C LEU A 45 -18.55 62.67 -3.09
N ILE A 46 -17.87 62.73 -4.24
CA ILE A 46 -16.62 62.00 -4.50
C ILE A 46 -15.51 62.43 -3.54
N LYS A 47 -15.36 63.74 -3.27
CA LYS A 47 -14.40 64.24 -2.28
C LYS A 47 -14.70 63.67 -0.90
N ASN A 48 -15.95 63.69 -0.46
CA ASN A 48 -16.36 63.14 0.83
C ASN A 48 -16.12 61.62 0.92
N LEU A 49 -16.34 60.89 -0.17
CA LEU A 49 -16.05 59.45 -0.25
C LEU A 49 -14.54 59.17 -0.19
N ARG A 50 -13.72 59.97 -0.87
CA ARG A 50 -12.25 59.86 -0.83
C ARG A 50 -11.68 60.15 0.57
N HIS A 51 -12.34 61.03 1.34
CA HIS A 51 -11.90 61.42 2.68
C HIS A 51 -12.55 60.61 3.81
N LYS A 52 -13.57 59.80 3.52
CA LYS A 52 -14.04 58.76 4.45
C LYS A 52 -13.02 57.63 4.46
N LYS A 53 -12.43 57.37 5.63
CA LYS A 53 -11.57 56.20 5.87
C LYS A 53 -12.38 54.95 5.53
N GLN A 54 -11.99 54.20 4.50
CA GLN A 54 -12.53 52.86 4.28
C GLN A 54 -12.09 52.01 5.47
N ASP A 55 -13.02 51.67 6.37
CA ASP A 55 -12.73 50.89 7.57
C ASP A 55 -12.58 49.41 7.18
N ASN A 56 -11.55 49.11 6.39
CA ASN A 56 -11.22 47.75 5.92
C ASN A 56 -10.64 46.87 7.04
N LYS A 57 -10.71 47.31 8.29
CA LYS A 57 -10.15 46.63 9.47
C LYS A 57 -10.71 45.22 9.65
N ALA A 58 -11.99 45.02 9.35
CA ALA A 58 -12.62 43.70 9.39
C ALA A 58 -11.99 42.75 8.35
N TYR A 59 -11.85 43.20 7.10
CA TYR A 59 -11.23 42.41 6.03
C TYR A 59 -9.76 42.11 6.30
N VAL A 60 -9.00 43.05 6.87
CA VAL A 60 -7.59 42.80 7.24
C VAL A 60 -7.49 41.74 8.33
N LYS A 61 -8.37 41.78 9.33
CA LYS A 61 -8.42 40.76 10.40
C LYS A 61 -8.74 39.38 9.84
N GLU A 62 -9.72 39.28 8.94
CA GLU A 62 -10.08 38.03 8.27
C GLU A 62 -8.94 37.50 7.40
N ILE A 63 -8.26 38.37 6.65
CA ILE A 63 -7.09 37.99 5.84
C ILE A 63 -5.96 37.44 6.71
N ASP A 64 -5.69 38.04 7.87
CA ASP A 64 -4.61 37.59 8.75
C ASP A 64 -4.97 36.27 9.45
N GLU A 65 -6.22 36.08 9.86
CA GLU A 65 -6.73 34.79 10.38
C GLU A 65 -6.61 33.68 9.33
N LEU A 66 -7.00 33.97 8.07
CA LEU A 66 -6.88 33.01 6.97
C LEU A 66 -5.42 32.64 6.67
N LYS A 67 -4.48 33.59 6.77
CA LYS A 67 -3.05 33.30 6.59
C LYS A 67 -2.54 32.36 7.67
N GLU A 68 -2.93 32.57 8.92
CA GLU A 68 -2.54 31.72 10.04
C GLU A 68 -3.09 30.30 9.86
N GLU A 69 -4.35 30.17 9.45
CA GLU A 69 -4.96 28.86 9.16
C GLU A 69 -4.23 28.12 8.01
N ILE A 70 -3.89 28.83 6.93
CA ILE A 70 -3.10 28.28 5.82
C ILE A 70 -1.71 27.84 6.29
N GLU A 71 -1.06 28.59 7.18
CA GLU A 71 0.25 28.22 7.72
C GLU A 71 0.17 26.94 8.57
N ILE A 72 -0.83 26.81 9.43
CA ILE A 72 -1.08 25.61 10.22
C ILE A 72 -1.35 24.41 9.32
N LEU A 73 -2.22 24.57 8.31
CA LEU A 73 -2.54 23.52 7.35
C LEU A 73 -1.28 23.06 6.59
N ASN A 74 -0.43 23.98 6.16
CA ASN A 74 0.82 23.64 5.46
C ASN A 74 1.81 22.90 6.36
N LYS A 75 1.95 23.30 7.64
CA LYS A 75 2.78 22.57 8.62
C LYS A 75 2.26 21.15 8.83
N ASN A 76 0.95 20.99 9.02
CA ASN A 76 0.32 19.68 9.20
C ASN A 76 0.50 18.80 7.95
N LEU A 77 0.34 19.35 6.75
CA LEU A 77 0.57 18.63 5.51
C LEU A 77 2.03 18.14 5.38
N ALA A 78 2.99 18.97 5.78
CA ALA A 78 4.41 18.59 5.77
C ALA A 78 4.72 17.45 6.75
N VAL A 79 4.11 17.45 7.94
CA VAL A 79 4.24 16.35 8.92
C VAL A 79 3.65 15.07 8.37
N THR A 80 2.39 15.10 7.90
CA THR A 80 1.70 13.94 7.31
C THR A 80 2.48 13.35 6.14
N ASN A 81 3.08 14.19 5.29
CA ASN A 81 3.91 13.72 4.17
C ASN A 81 5.17 12.99 4.64
N ARG A 82 5.85 13.49 5.68
CA ARG A 82 7.02 12.81 6.27
C ARG A 82 6.64 11.47 6.89
N GLU A 83 5.52 11.41 7.61
CA GLU A 83 5.00 10.17 8.18
C GLU A 83 4.67 9.15 7.09
N LYS A 84 4.03 9.57 6.00
CA LYS A 84 3.72 8.71 4.85
C LYS A 84 4.97 8.14 4.21
N VAL A 85 6.04 8.93 4.04
CA VAL A 85 7.33 8.44 3.54
C VAL A 85 7.91 7.40 4.51
N SER A 86 7.93 7.69 5.81
CA SER A 86 8.45 6.75 6.81
C SER A 86 7.69 5.42 6.87
N LEU A 87 6.36 5.45 6.68
CA LEU A 87 5.52 4.25 6.62
C LEU A 87 5.78 3.44 5.36
N LYS A 88 6.00 4.12 4.22
CA LYS A 88 6.37 3.47 2.96
C LYS A 88 7.69 2.72 3.10
N ASP A 89 8.70 3.33 3.70
CA ASP A 89 10.02 2.70 3.91
C ASP A 89 9.90 1.49 4.85
N LYS A 90 9.12 1.60 5.93
CA LYS A 90 8.83 0.47 6.84
C LYS A 90 8.11 -0.68 6.12
N ALA A 91 7.13 -0.36 5.27
CA ALA A 91 6.39 -1.37 4.51
C ALA A 91 7.32 -2.11 3.52
N GLN A 92 8.18 -1.39 2.81
CA GLN A 92 9.16 -1.99 1.90
C GLN A 92 10.15 -2.91 2.63
N LYS A 93 10.64 -2.49 3.81
CA LYS A 93 11.52 -3.32 4.63
C LYS A 93 10.81 -4.61 5.10
N LEU A 94 9.57 -4.49 5.56
CA LEU A 94 8.78 -5.63 6.00
C LEU A 94 8.48 -6.61 4.87
N GLU A 95 8.21 -6.09 3.66
CA GLU A 95 7.98 -6.91 2.48
C GLU A 95 9.25 -7.67 2.06
N ALA A 96 10.41 -7.02 2.11
CA ALA A 96 11.70 -7.67 1.87
C ALA A 96 12.00 -8.79 2.89
N GLU A 97 11.77 -8.53 4.19
CA GLU A 97 11.92 -9.54 5.25
C GLU A 97 10.95 -10.71 5.05
N ARG A 98 9.68 -10.44 4.70
CA ARG A 98 8.69 -11.48 4.41
C ARG A 98 9.14 -12.36 3.24
N ILE A 99 9.59 -11.77 2.14
CA ILE A 99 10.08 -12.52 0.98
C ILE A 99 11.29 -13.38 1.38
N PHE A 100 12.23 -12.82 2.13
CA PHE A 100 13.41 -13.54 2.62
C PHE A 100 13.03 -14.79 3.43
N TYR A 101 12.14 -14.68 4.42
CA TYR A 101 11.72 -15.82 5.22
C TYR A 101 10.94 -16.87 4.41
N ILE A 102 10.11 -16.44 3.46
CA ILE A 102 9.41 -17.36 2.55
C ILE A 102 10.41 -18.17 1.73
N THR A 103 11.44 -17.51 1.17
CA THR A 103 12.50 -18.17 0.41
C THR A 103 13.27 -19.17 1.27
N GLN A 104 13.68 -18.78 2.48
CA GLN A 104 14.37 -19.70 3.39
C GLN A 104 13.51 -20.92 3.75
N ALA A 105 12.23 -20.71 4.02
CA ALA A 105 11.31 -21.82 4.32
C ALA A 105 11.15 -22.77 3.13
N LYS A 106 11.09 -22.23 1.91
CA LYS A 106 11.02 -23.01 0.67
C LYS A 106 12.29 -23.84 0.46
N GLU A 107 13.46 -23.22 0.55
CA GLU A 107 14.76 -23.90 0.42
C GLU A 107 14.96 -24.98 1.50
N ALA A 108 14.56 -24.70 2.74
CA ALA A 108 14.61 -25.69 3.81
C ALA A 108 13.64 -26.86 3.57
N GLY A 109 12.47 -26.60 2.99
CA GLY A 109 11.52 -27.62 2.57
C GLY A 109 12.07 -28.53 1.48
N GLU A 110 12.64 -27.94 0.42
CA GLU A 110 13.25 -28.66 -0.70
C GLU A 110 14.41 -29.56 -0.22
N LYS A 111 15.31 -29.03 0.62
CA LYS A 111 16.41 -29.81 1.23
C LYS A 111 15.92 -30.97 2.09
N ARG A 112 14.81 -30.79 2.82
CA ARG A 112 14.21 -31.88 3.61
C ARG A 112 13.63 -32.96 2.71
N GLU A 113 12.94 -32.57 1.65
CA GLU A 113 12.37 -33.53 0.70
C GLU A 113 13.46 -34.34 -0.02
N GLU A 114 14.55 -33.70 -0.43
CA GLU A 114 15.72 -34.38 -1.01
C GLU A 114 16.35 -35.36 -0.02
N ALA A 115 16.58 -34.93 1.22
CA ALA A 115 17.14 -35.78 2.27
C ALA A 115 16.21 -36.97 2.62
N GLU A 116 14.88 -36.78 2.59
CA GLU A 116 13.92 -37.86 2.80
C GLU A 116 13.94 -38.87 1.66
N LYS A 117 13.98 -38.41 0.41
CA LYS A 117 14.12 -39.29 -0.77
C LYS A 117 15.42 -40.09 -0.72
N GLU A 118 16.53 -39.45 -0.38
CA GLU A 118 17.83 -40.11 -0.25
C GLU A 118 17.82 -41.16 0.89
N LYS A 119 17.25 -40.80 2.05
CA LYS A 119 17.09 -41.72 3.17
C LYS A 119 16.22 -42.91 2.80
N GLU A 120 15.12 -42.70 2.09
CA GLU A 120 14.23 -43.75 1.64
C GLU A 120 14.91 -44.67 0.61
N TYR A 121 15.66 -44.11 -0.32
CA TYR A 121 16.48 -44.85 -1.28
C TYR A 121 17.48 -45.80 -0.58
N TYR A 122 18.28 -45.28 0.35
CA TYR A 122 19.24 -46.12 1.09
C TYR A 122 18.55 -47.14 1.99
N ARG A 123 17.42 -46.80 2.60
CA ARG A 123 16.63 -47.74 3.41
C ARG A 123 16.11 -48.90 2.57
N TYR A 124 15.58 -48.60 1.38
CA TYR A 124 15.11 -49.61 0.44
C TYR A 124 16.24 -50.54 0.02
N HIS A 125 17.38 -49.98 -0.38
CA HIS A 125 18.55 -50.78 -0.74
C HIS A 125 19.05 -51.62 0.44
N ALA A 126 19.25 -51.04 1.62
CA ALA A 126 19.70 -51.79 2.79
C ALA A 126 18.77 -52.98 3.09
N LYS A 127 17.45 -52.78 2.99
CA LYS A 127 16.47 -53.87 3.14
C LYS A 127 16.62 -54.94 2.07
N TYR A 128 16.73 -54.54 0.80
CA TYR A 128 16.91 -55.47 -0.31
C TYR A 128 18.18 -56.33 -0.16
N TRP A 129 19.31 -55.71 0.20
CA TRP A 129 20.56 -56.42 0.43
C TRP A 129 20.48 -57.38 1.62
N ASN A 130 19.83 -56.95 2.71
CA ASN A 130 19.58 -57.78 3.87
C ASN A 130 18.73 -59.02 3.52
N ASP A 131 17.61 -58.81 2.82
CA ASP A 131 16.70 -59.88 2.42
C ASP A 131 17.41 -60.85 1.45
N SER A 132 18.19 -60.33 0.50
CA SER A 132 18.99 -61.16 -0.42
C SER A 132 20.09 -61.96 0.27
N TYR A 133 20.73 -61.39 1.29
CA TYR A 133 21.74 -62.08 2.10
C TYR A 133 21.11 -63.27 2.83
N TYR A 134 20.02 -63.04 3.57
CA TYR A 134 19.33 -64.10 4.31
C TYR A 134 18.76 -65.17 3.38
N GLU A 135 18.26 -64.80 2.19
CA GLU A 135 17.80 -65.79 1.21
C GLU A 135 18.95 -66.68 0.69
N LYS A 136 20.12 -66.09 0.43
CA LYS A 136 21.31 -66.86 0.02
C LYS A 136 21.83 -67.74 1.14
N ASP A 137 21.91 -67.22 2.35
CA ASP A 137 22.36 -67.94 3.55
C ASP A 137 21.47 -69.14 3.86
N ASP A 138 20.13 -68.95 3.80
CA ASP A 138 19.15 -70.03 3.97
C ASP A 138 19.25 -71.09 2.86
N LYS A 139 19.48 -70.69 1.61
CA LYS A 139 19.76 -71.64 0.51
C LYS A 139 21.06 -72.40 0.70
N LEU A 140 22.12 -71.74 1.14
CA LEU A 140 23.43 -72.35 1.40
C LEU A 140 23.33 -73.37 2.54
N SER A 141 22.73 -72.97 3.67
CA SER A 141 22.50 -73.83 4.83
C SER A 141 21.66 -75.06 4.50
N ARG A 142 20.60 -74.90 3.67
CA ARG A 142 19.85 -76.05 3.12
C ARG A 142 20.71 -76.96 2.23
N ALA A 143 21.55 -76.40 1.37
CA ALA A 143 22.43 -77.21 0.52
C ALA A 143 23.50 -77.97 1.33
N GLU A 144 24.10 -77.33 2.32
CA GLU A 144 25.08 -77.93 3.22
C GLU A 144 24.47 -79.07 4.05
N SER A 145 23.27 -78.87 4.61
CA SER A 145 22.58 -79.92 5.34
C SER A 145 22.25 -81.13 4.45
N ILE A 146 21.73 -80.91 3.24
CA ILE A 146 21.50 -81.99 2.26
C ILE A 146 22.80 -82.72 1.91
N SER A 147 23.88 -81.99 1.63
CA SER A 147 25.20 -82.58 1.35
C SER A 147 25.71 -83.43 2.50
N PHE A 148 25.52 -82.97 3.75
CA PHE A 148 25.88 -83.72 4.94
C PHE A 148 25.07 -85.02 5.09
N PHE A 149 23.76 -84.97 4.82
CA PHE A 149 22.91 -86.16 4.82
C PHE A 149 23.39 -87.22 3.82
N PHE A 150 23.71 -86.83 2.58
CA PHE A 150 24.22 -87.77 1.58
C PHE A 150 25.60 -88.32 1.95
N ALA A 151 26.49 -87.51 2.51
CA ALA A 151 27.79 -87.96 2.99
C ALA A 151 27.66 -89.02 4.10
N ALA A 152 26.73 -88.81 5.05
CA ALA A 152 26.44 -89.78 6.10
C ALA A 152 25.85 -91.08 5.54
N LEU A 153 24.95 -91.00 4.54
CA LEU A 153 24.37 -92.17 3.89
C LEU A 153 25.43 -93.03 3.19
N VAL A 154 26.31 -92.41 2.40
CA VAL A 154 27.43 -93.11 1.72
C VAL A 154 28.36 -93.76 2.75
N PHE A 155 28.62 -93.10 3.89
CA PHE A 155 29.44 -93.66 4.95
C PHE A 155 28.81 -94.92 5.59
N VAL A 156 27.50 -94.88 5.86
CA VAL A 156 26.75 -96.04 6.40
C VAL A 156 26.72 -97.20 5.39
N GLU A 157 26.50 -96.90 4.11
CA GLU A 157 26.56 -97.91 3.03
C GLU A 157 27.96 -98.54 2.93
N ALA A 158 29.02 -97.74 2.94
CA ALA A 158 30.40 -98.23 2.91
C ALA A 158 30.72 -99.14 4.10
N LEU A 159 30.30 -98.77 5.31
CA LEU A 159 30.43 -99.62 6.49
C LEU A 159 29.65 -100.93 6.36
N SER A 160 28.44 -100.88 5.81
CA SER A 160 27.60 -102.06 5.60
C SER A 160 28.22 -103.04 4.59
N ILE A 161 28.77 -102.53 3.48
CA ILE A 161 29.51 -103.31 2.48
C ILE A 161 30.78 -103.91 3.09
N ALA A 162 31.54 -103.11 3.85
CA ALA A 162 32.75 -103.60 4.52
C ALA A 162 32.45 -104.73 5.52
N MET A 163 31.37 -104.61 6.30
CA MET A 163 30.91 -105.68 7.19
C MET A 163 30.46 -106.94 6.43
N LEU A 164 29.82 -106.80 5.26
CA LEU A 164 29.43 -107.93 4.42
C LEU A 164 30.62 -108.64 3.77
N LEU A 165 31.67 -107.90 3.39
CA LEU A 165 32.93 -108.45 2.86
C LEU A 165 33.80 -109.11 3.94
N TRP A 166 33.58 -108.80 5.22
CA TRP A 166 34.28 -109.41 6.36
C TRP A 166 33.65 -110.74 6.82
N LYS A 167 32.84 -111.37 5.98
CA LYS A 167 32.21 -112.66 6.24
C LYS A 167 32.58 -113.65 5.16
#